data_AF-A0A2P6QBC7-F1
#
_entry.id   AF-A0A2P6QBC7-F1
#
_cell.length_a   1.000
_cell.length_b   1.000
_cell.length_c   1.000
_cell.angle_alpha   90.00
_cell.angle_beta   90.00
_cell.angle_gamma   90.00
#
_symmetry.space_group_name_H-M   'P 1'
#
loop_
_entity.id
_entity.type
_entity.pdbx_description
1 polymer ?
#
loop_
_entity_poly.entity_id
_entity_poly.type
_entity_poly.pdbx_seq_one_letter_code
_entity_poly.pdbx_strand_id
1 'polypeptide(L)'
;MPYNPGEHWILTIIWEDEVYILDPLPKPVHYTAWETAVMNAVKSYNAEKGRANKMPKLRLLPGVPKQPGGIECGYYVMRYMKDIINDDTLSFSTKVYVLGINRNFGLNISAFHYDLH
;
A
#
# COMPACT_ATOMS: atom_id res chain seq x y z
N MET A 1 3.02 -5.14 5.72
CA MET A 1 4.31 -5.83 5.45
C MET A 1 4.98 -5.14 4.28
N PRO A 2 6.14 -4.48 4.47
CA PRO A 2 6.97 -4.07 3.34
C PRO A 2 7.52 -5.31 2.62
N TYR A 3 7.56 -5.27 1.30
CA TYR A 3 8.10 -6.35 0.46
C TYR A 3 8.94 -5.75 -0.67
N ASN A 4 10.04 -6.40 -1.01
CA ASN A 4 10.91 -6.00 -2.10
C ASN A 4 11.25 -7.22 -2.98
N PRO A 5 10.65 -7.35 -4.18
CA PRO A 5 10.99 -8.41 -5.14
C PRO A 5 12.33 -8.19 -5.85
N GLY A 6 13.06 -7.10 -5.56
CA GLY A 6 14.35 -6.78 -6.16
C GLY A 6 14.83 -5.38 -5.77
N GLU A 7 14.58 -4.40 -6.65
CA GLU A 7 15.01 -3.00 -6.47
C GLU A 7 13.84 -2.04 -6.18
N HIS A 8 12.67 -2.57 -5.78
CA HIS A 8 11.46 -1.77 -5.63
C HIS A 8 10.63 -2.18 -4.42
N TRP A 9 10.40 -1.24 -3.50
CA TRP A 9 9.61 -1.50 -2.30
C TRP A 9 8.11 -1.27 -2.53
N ILE A 10 7.31 -2.25 -2.10
CA ILE A 10 5.85 -2.15 -2.02
C ILE A 10 5.38 -2.38 -0.58
N LEU A 11 4.17 -1.93 -0.26
CA LEU A 11 3.51 -2.24 1.00
C LEU A 11 2.32 -3.16 0.77
N THR A 12 2.34 -4.34 1.38
CA THR A 12 1.19 -5.25 1.42
C THR A 12 0.45 -5.13 2.75
N ILE A 13 -0.87 -4.99 2.72
CA ILE A 13 -1.75 -4.92 3.89
C ILE A 13 -2.72 -6.10 3.83
N ILE A 14 -2.93 -6.77 4.95
CA ILE A 14 -3.99 -7.76 5.11
C ILE A 14 -5.02 -7.17 6.06
N TRP A 15 -6.27 -7.07 5.61
CA TRP A 15 -7.36 -6.49 6.40
C TRP A 15 -8.69 -7.14 6.05
N GLU A 16 -9.47 -7.51 7.06
CA GLU A 16 -10.77 -8.21 6.89
C GLU A 16 -10.69 -9.47 5.99
N ASP A 17 -9.54 -10.16 6.05
CA ASP A 17 -9.19 -11.30 5.21
C ASP A 17 -9.09 -10.98 3.70
N GLU A 18 -8.84 -9.72 3.35
CA GLU A 18 -8.52 -9.23 2.01
C GLU A 18 -7.05 -8.78 1.95
N VAL A 19 -6.47 -8.75 0.74
CA VAL A 19 -5.08 -8.34 0.50
C VAL A 19 -5.07 -7.03 -0.29
N TYR A 20 -4.32 -6.03 0.18
CA TYR A 20 -4.11 -4.77 -0.50
C TYR A 20 -2.62 -4.59 -0.83
N ILE A 21 -2.31 -4.19 -2.06
CA ILE A 21 -0.94 -3.84 -2.47
C ILE A 21 -0.89 -2.35 -2.81
N LEU A 22 -0.03 -1.63 -2.09
CA LEU A 22 0.26 -0.23 -2.32
C LEU A 22 1.63 -0.15 -2.99
N ASP A 23 1.58 0.18 -4.28
CA ASP A 23 2.75 0.28 -5.14
C ASP A 23 3.05 1.75 -5.45
N PRO A 24 4.24 2.28 -5.08
CA PRO A 24 4.67 3.63 -5.44
C PRO A 24 4.83 3.86 -6.95
N LEU A 25 4.95 2.82 -7.78
CA LEU A 25 5.12 3.00 -9.23
C LEU A 25 3.88 3.60 -9.90
N PRO A 26 4.07 4.53 -10.85
CA PRO A 26 2.98 5.15 -11.58
C PRO A 26 2.26 4.16 -12.50
N LYS A 27 3.00 3.17 -13.03
CA LYS A 27 2.44 2.09 -13.84
C LYS A 27 2.17 0.87 -12.96
N PRO A 28 0.99 0.25 -13.04
CA PRO A 28 0.71 -0.99 -12.31
C PRO A 28 1.69 -2.09 -12.69
N VAL A 29 2.22 -2.79 -11.69
CA VAL A 29 3.05 -3.99 -11.84
C VAL A 29 2.36 -5.14 -11.12
N HIS A 30 2.33 -6.32 -11.76
CA HIS A 30 1.83 -7.54 -11.15
C HIS A 30 2.97 -8.31 -10.50
N TYR A 31 2.80 -8.65 -9.22
CA TYR A 31 3.77 -9.42 -8.44
C TYR A 31 3.28 -10.85 -8.26
N THR A 32 3.00 -11.56 -9.34
CA THR A 32 2.24 -12.83 -9.36
C THR A 32 2.67 -13.84 -8.31
N ALA A 33 3.99 -14.05 -8.14
CA ALA A 33 4.52 -14.99 -7.15
C ALA A 33 4.19 -14.55 -5.71
N TRP A 34 4.38 -13.25 -5.42
CA TRP A 34 4.06 -12.67 -4.13
C TRP A 34 2.55 -12.62 -3.87
N GLU A 35 1.77 -12.14 -4.84
CA GLU A 35 0.30 -12.10 -4.79
C GLU A 35 -0.26 -13.49 -4.49
N THR A 36 0.21 -14.51 -5.19
CA THR A 36 -0.21 -15.90 -4.96
C THR A 36 0.15 -16.37 -3.55
N ALA A 37 1.36 -16.07 -3.07
CA ALA A 37 1.81 -16.47 -1.75
C ALA A 37 0.96 -15.86 -0.63
N VAL A 38 0.70 -14.54 -0.67
CA VAL A 38 -0.12 -13.88 0.35
C VAL A 38 -1.58 -14.30 0.29
N MET A 39 -2.13 -14.49 -0.90
CA MET A 39 -3.51 -14.97 -1.08
C MET A 39 -3.68 -16.39 -0.54
N ASN A 40 -2.71 -17.28 -0.77
CA ASN A 40 -2.72 -18.62 -0.21
C ASN A 40 -2.57 -18.60 1.32
N ALA A 41 -1.72 -17.73 1.87
CA ALA A 41 -1.57 -17.57 3.31
C ALA A 41 -2.88 -17.15 3.99
N VAL A 42 -3.59 -16.15 3.43
CA VAL A 42 -4.89 -15.70 3.94
C VAL A 42 -5.96 -16.80 3.76
N LYS A 43 -5.95 -17.53 2.65
CA LYS A 43 -6.85 -18.67 2.42
C LYS A 43 -6.66 -19.77 3.48
N SER A 44 -5.41 -20.15 3.75
CA SER A 44 -5.08 -21.14 4.77
C SER A 44 -5.52 -20.69 6.16
N TYR A 45 -5.24 -19.42 6.52
CA TYR A 45 -5.71 -18.82 7.76
C TYR A 45 -7.24 -18.84 7.89
N ASN A 46 -7.98 -18.53 6.81
CA ASN A 46 -9.43 -18.60 6.81
C ASN A 46 -9.93 -20.02 7.06
N ALA A 47 -9.32 -21.03 6.42
CA ALA A 47 -9.65 -22.44 6.63
C ALA A 47 -9.41 -22.88 8.08
N GLU A 48 -8.27 -22.52 8.68
CA GLU A 48 -7.94 -22.79 10.10
C GLU A 48 -8.96 -22.17 11.06
N LYS A 49 -9.55 -21.02 10.71
CA LYS A 49 -10.60 -20.36 11.48
C LYS A 49 -12.01 -20.91 11.20
N GLY A 50 -12.14 -22.02 10.47
CA GLY A 50 -13.43 -22.62 10.11
C GLY A 50 -14.17 -21.87 8.99
N ARG A 51 -13.50 -20.96 8.27
CA ARG A 51 -14.06 -20.11 7.21
C ARG A 51 -13.56 -20.56 5.83
N ALA A 52 -13.49 -21.86 5.57
CA ALA A 52 -12.86 -22.44 4.37
C ALA A 52 -13.46 -21.95 3.03
N ASN A 53 -14.73 -21.53 3.02
CA ASN A 53 -15.39 -20.98 1.84
C ASN A 53 -15.05 -19.49 1.60
N LYS A 54 -14.42 -18.79 2.56
CA LYS A 54 -14.04 -17.38 2.42
C LYS A 54 -12.71 -17.28 1.65
N MET A 55 -12.83 -16.94 0.37
CA MET A 55 -11.68 -16.67 -0.50
C MET A 55 -11.23 -15.20 -0.35
N PRO A 56 -9.94 -14.95 -0.09
CA PRO A 56 -9.40 -13.59 -0.14
C PRO A 56 -9.45 -13.06 -1.58
N LYS A 57 -9.43 -11.73 -1.71
CA LYS A 57 -9.32 -11.00 -2.96
C LYS A 57 -8.15 -10.03 -2.87
N LEU A 58 -7.48 -9.85 -4.01
CA LEU A 58 -6.53 -8.77 -4.18
C LEU A 58 -7.29 -7.48 -4.46
N ARG A 59 -6.98 -6.42 -3.72
CA ARG A 59 -7.62 -5.12 -3.79
C ARG A 59 -6.58 -4.05 -4.14
N LEU A 60 -6.95 -3.18 -5.06
CA LEU A 60 -6.21 -1.96 -5.37
C LEU A 60 -6.81 -0.82 -4.56
N LEU A 61 -5.97 -0.03 -3.89
CA LEU A 61 -6.42 1.19 -3.22
C LEU A 61 -6.34 2.36 -4.22
N PRO A 62 -7.47 3.01 -4.54
CA PRO A 62 -7.47 4.16 -5.44
C PRO A 62 -6.82 5.37 -4.75
N GLY A 63 -6.04 6.13 -5.53
CA GLY A 63 -5.41 7.37 -5.07
C GLY A 63 -4.11 7.20 -4.30
N VAL A 64 -3.55 5.99 -4.19
CA VAL A 64 -2.24 5.79 -3.54
C VAL A 64 -1.19 6.71 -4.20
N PRO A 65 -0.51 7.60 -3.43
CA PRO A 65 0.48 8.52 -3.96
C PRO A 65 1.56 7.81 -4.77
N LYS A 66 2.00 8.38 -5.90
CA LYS A 66 3.01 7.75 -6.77
C LYS A 66 4.34 8.48 -6.71
N GLN A 67 5.43 7.73 -6.85
CA GLN A 67 6.78 8.29 -6.89
C GLN A 67 7.06 8.93 -8.27
N PRO A 68 7.78 10.06 -8.31
CA PRO A 68 8.12 10.73 -9.56
C PRO A 68 9.41 10.21 -10.20
N GLY A 69 10.47 9.95 -9.41
CA GLY A 69 11.84 9.73 -9.89
C GLY A 69 12.29 8.27 -9.94
N GLY A 70 11.51 7.35 -9.40
CA GLY A 70 11.77 5.91 -9.49
C GLY A 70 12.59 5.33 -8.32
N ILE A 71 13.21 6.18 -7.50
CA ILE A 71 14.11 5.79 -6.42
C ILE A 71 13.50 5.95 -5.03
N GLU A 72 12.33 6.61 -4.94
CA GLU A 72 11.71 7.03 -3.68
C GLU A 72 10.80 5.95 -3.08
N CYS A 73 10.82 4.72 -3.59
CA CYS A 73 9.83 3.69 -3.25
C CYS A 73 9.80 3.37 -1.76
N GLY A 74 10.98 3.29 -1.12
CA GLY A 74 11.09 3.10 0.32
C GLY A 74 10.49 4.27 1.13
N TYR A 75 10.69 5.51 0.69
CA TYR A 75 10.07 6.69 1.31
C TYR A 75 8.54 6.63 1.22
N TYR A 76 8.00 6.31 0.05
CA TYR A 76 6.55 6.19 -0.14
C TYR A 76 5.95 5.07 0.71
N VAL A 77 6.64 3.92 0.82
CA VAL A 77 6.22 2.82 1.70
C VAL A 77 6.14 3.26 3.16
N MET A 78 7.13 4.02 3.66
CA MET A 78 7.10 4.59 5.01
C MET A 78 5.99 5.63 5.17
N ARG A 79 5.78 6.49 4.16
CA ARG A 79 4.68 7.46 4.13
C ARG A 79 3.32 6.77 4.24
N TYR A 80 3.09 5.69 3.49
CA TYR A 80 1.84 4.92 3.58
C TYR A 80 1.63 4.36 4.98
N MET A 81 2.65 3.75 5.58
CA MET A 81 2.55 3.23 6.94
C MET A 81 2.19 4.34 7.94
N LYS A 82 2.83 5.51 7.82
CA LYS A 82 2.51 6.69 8.64
C LYS A 82 1.06 7.13 8.44
N ASP A 83 0.59 7.23 7.20
CA ASP A 83 -0.76 7.66 6.88
C ASP A 83 -1.82 6.67 7.42
N ILE A 84 -1.53 5.36 7.35
CA ILE A 84 -2.41 4.31 7.90
C ILE A 84 -2.45 4.34 9.43
N ILE A 85 -1.30 4.50 10.09
CA ILE A 85 -1.23 4.53 11.57
C ILE A 85 -1.95 5.77 12.13
N ASN A 86 -1.88 6.90 11.44
CA ASN A 86 -2.57 8.13 11.83
C ASN A 86 -4.06 8.14 11.43
N ASP A 87 -4.56 7.08 10.79
CA ASP A 87 -5.97 6.98 10.42
C ASP A 87 -6.80 6.39 11.58
N ASP A 88 -7.32 7.27 12.43
CA ASP A 88 -8.17 6.92 13.57
C ASP A 88 -9.50 6.26 13.18
N THR A 89 -9.93 6.35 11.91
CA THR A 89 -11.21 5.79 11.47
C THR A 89 -11.09 4.36 10.96
N LEU A 90 -9.86 3.82 10.84
CA LEU A 90 -9.55 2.47 10.33
C LEU A 90 -10.21 2.14 8.99
N SER A 91 -10.65 3.15 8.24
CA SER A 91 -11.45 3.01 7.01
C SER A 91 -10.59 3.17 5.76
N PHE A 92 -9.32 2.76 5.86
CA PHE A 92 -8.32 2.96 4.82
C PHE A 92 -8.68 2.25 3.50
N SER A 93 -9.55 1.23 3.55
CA SER A 93 -10.07 0.48 2.41
C SER A 93 -11.11 1.24 1.59
N THR A 94 -11.77 2.24 2.18
CA THR A 94 -12.87 3.01 1.58
C THR A 94 -12.46 4.45 1.27
N LYS A 95 -11.40 4.95 1.90
CA LYS A 95 -10.83 6.25 1.57
C LYS A 95 -10.15 6.17 0.21
N VAL A 96 -10.63 6.96 -0.74
CA VAL A 96 -9.75 7.39 -1.83
C VAL A 96 -8.61 8.14 -1.15
N TYR A 97 -7.37 7.72 -1.33
CA TYR A 97 -6.20 8.44 -0.81
C TYR A 97 -6.02 9.74 -1.62
N VAL A 98 -7.02 10.63 -1.61
CA VAL A 98 -6.88 12.02 -2.04
C VAL A 98 -6.20 12.80 -0.92
N LEU A 99 -5.07 12.31 -0.42
CA LEU A 99 -4.27 13.01 0.58
C LEU A 99 -3.06 13.65 -0.09
N GLY A 100 -3.40 14.59 -0.98
CA GLY A 100 -2.61 15.79 -1.23
C GLY A 100 -3.29 17.06 -0.71
N ILE A 101 -4.48 17.00 -0.10
CA ILE A 101 -5.18 18.21 0.37
C ILE A 101 -5.93 17.93 1.68
N ASN A 102 -5.20 17.68 2.77
CA ASN A 102 -5.71 18.04 4.08
C ASN A 102 -5.10 19.41 4.41
N ARG A 103 -5.91 20.47 4.37
CA ARG A 103 -5.52 21.89 4.46
C ARG A 103 -4.82 22.31 5.77
N ASN A 104 -4.50 21.38 6.67
CA ASN A 104 -3.95 21.68 8.00
C ASN A 104 -2.52 21.17 8.25
N PHE A 105 -1.85 20.54 7.28
CA PHE A 105 -0.40 20.33 7.35
C PHE A 105 0.27 21.01 6.15
N GLY A 106 0.74 22.23 6.39
CA GLY A 106 1.52 23.02 5.44
C GLY A 106 2.90 22.41 5.21
N LEU A 107 2.97 21.36 4.39
CA LEU A 107 4.21 20.97 3.74
C LEU A 107 4.03 21.15 2.23
N ASN A 108 4.61 22.26 1.78
CA ASN A 108 4.66 22.68 0.39
C ASN A 108 5.47 21.63 -0.38
N ILE A 109 4.79 20.88 -1.24
CA ILE A 109 5.38 19.77 -2.02
C ILE A 109 6.35 20.26 -3.10
N SER A 110 6.49 21.57 -3.27
CA SER A 110 7.48 22.21 -4.14
C SER A 110 8.87 22.36 -3.51
N ALA A 111 9.06 22.05 -2.23
CA ALA A 111 10.30 22.33 -1.51
C ALA A 111 11.39 21.23 -1.63
N PHE A 112 11.04 20.00 -2.04
CA PHE A 112 12.02 18.89 -2.07
C PHE A 112 12.59 18.55 -3.45
N HIS A 113 12.22 19.31 -4.49
CA HIS A 113 12.82 19.12 -5.82
C HIS A 113 14.21 19.78 -5.96
N TYR A 114 14.68 20.56 -4.97
CA TYR A 114 15.89 21.38 -5.11
C TYR A 114 17.13 20.89 -4.34
N ASP A 115 17.07 19.81 -3.55
CA ASP A 115 18.19 19.41 -2.67
C ASP A 115 18.83 18.05 -3.04
N LEU A 116 18.88 17.70 -4.32
CA LEU A 116 19.72 16.61 -4.82
C LEU A 116 20.50 17.07 -6.07
N HIS A 117 21.55 17.85 -5.83
CA HIS A 117 22.69 18.04 -6.72
C HIS A 117 23.97 17.57 -6.03
#